data_AF-A0A9D8QIH9-F1
#
_entry.id   AF-A0A9D8QIH9-F1
#
_cell.length_a   1.000
_cell.length_b   1.000
_cell.length_c   1.000
_cell.angle_alpha   90.00
_cell.angle_beta   90.00
_cell.angle_gamma   90.00
#
_symmetry.space_group_name_H-M   'P 1'
#
loop_
_entity.id
_entity.type
_entity.pdbx_description
1 polymer ?
#
loop_
_entity_poly.entity_id
_entity_poly.type
_entity_poly.pdbx_seq_one_letter_code
_entity_poly.pdbx_strand_id
1 'polypeptide(L)'
;MGSTARSLRVTLMRGGTSKGVFVRAGDLPGPGPERDALLLDLMGTPDPMQIDGLGGTHSSTSKVMAVGPASEPDVDVDYLFAQVGIDAPVVDYAGNCGNLTAAVGHYAVDEGFVDAVEPVTAVRLRNLNTGVRVLAHVPVAEGRALSAGSQWIAGVPTPGAAIWNEYLDPAGSVFGTLFPTGGPRESVPVGSARVDVSIVDVTHPVAFVWAADAGLAGHERPAELNGRPELLARLEAIRGACAVRLGRVGRAEDAAAESTTVPRLVLVARDAGD
;
A
#
# COMPACT_ATOMS: atom_id res chain seq x y z
N MET A 1 -4.49 31.53 18.06
CA MET A 1 -3.19 31.48 18.76
C MET A 1 -2.23 30.78 17.80
N GLY A 2 -1.11 31.41 17.43
CA GLY A 2 -0.16 30.79 16.51
C GLY A 2 0.53 29.62 17.20
N SER A 3 0.41 28.41 16.67
CA SER A 3 1.26 27.30 17.07
C SER A 3 2.61 27.45 16.37
N THR A 4 3.69 27.19 17.09
CA THR A 4 5.02 27.05 16.49
C THR A 4 5.03 25.82 15.59
N ALA A 5 5.56 25.95 14.38
CA ALA A 5 5.72 24.82 13.47
C ALA A 5 6.58 23.72 14.13
N ARG A 6 6.08 22.48 14.15
CA ARG A 6 6.85 21.31 14.58
C ARG A 6 7.78 20.91 13.45
N SER A 7 9.08 20.79 13.72
CA SER A 7 10.02 20.22 12.76
C SER A 7 9.97 18.69 12.85
N LEU A 8 9.84 18.01 11.71
CA LEU A 8 9.88 16.55 11.59
C LEU A 8 10.95 16.19 10.56
N ARG A 9 11.89 15.31 10.94
CA ARG A 9 12.86 14.75 9.99
C ARG A 9 12.16 13.72 9.12
N VAL A 10 12.25 13.88 7.81
CA VAL A 10 11.65 12.97 6.85
C VAL A 10 12.65 12.60 5.75
N THR A 11 12.43 11.46 5.11
CA THR A 11 13.13 11.05 3.89
C THR A 11 12.09 10.77 2.82
N LEU A 12 12.18 11.44 1.67
CA LEU A 12 11.30 11.16 0.54
C LEU A 12 11.95 10.09 -0.35
N MET A 13 11.33 8.92 -0.47
CA MET A 13 11.89 7.80 -1.23
C MET A 13 10.92 7.30 -2.29
N ARG A 14 11.48 6.80 -3.40
CA ARG A 14 10.77 5.90 -4.32
C ARG A 14 10.99 4.46 -3.85
N GLY A 15 9.90 3.73 -3.66
CA GLY A 15 9.91 2.27 -3.54
C GLY A 15 9.03 1.67 -4.63
N GLY A 16 9.59 0.78 -5.46
CA GLY A 16 8.88 0.26 -6.63
C GLY A 16 8.35 1.39 -7.52
N THR A 17 7.06 1.36 -7.85
CA THR A 17 6.37 2.40 -8.63
C THR A 17 5.62 3.43 -7.78
N SER A 18 5.96 3.56 -6.48
CA SER A 18 5.36 4.55 -5.57
C SER A 18 6.42 5.47 -4.99
N LYS A 19 5.99 6.67 -4.57
CA LYS A 19 6.79 7.56 -3.70
C LYS A 19 6.11 7.66 -2.36
N GLY A 20 6.90 7.72 -1.30
CA GLY A 20 6.39 7.87 0.06
C GLY A 20 7.34 8.67 0.94
N VAL A 21 6.78 9.28 1.97
CA VAL A 21 7.51 9.97 3.02
C VAL A 21 7.84 8.95 4.11
N PHE A 22 9.13 8.73 4.34
CA PHE A 22 9.66 7.86 5.38
C PHE A 22 10.01 8.69 6.60
N VAL A 23 9.58 8.21 7.76
CA VAL A 23 9.81 8.85 9.05
C VAL A 23 10.25 7.80 10.06
N ARG A 24 11.08 8.19 11.03
CA ARG A 24 11.38 7.30 12.14
C ARG A 24 10.12 7.12 12.98
N ALA A 25 9.80 5.88 13.36
CA ALA A 25 8.58 5.60 14.12
C ALA A 25 8.53 6.34 15.47
N GLY A 26 9.69 6.52 16.11
CA GLY A 26 9.82 7.27 17.37
C GLY A 26 9.60 8.79 17.25
N ASP A 27 9.62 9.35 16.03
CA ASP A 27 9.38 10.78 15.81
C ASP A 27 7.88 11.10 15.65
N LEU A 28 7.03 10.08 15.52
CA LEU A 28 5.57 10.22 15.42
C LEU A 28 4.89 10.11 16.80
N PRO A 29 3.76 10.81 17.01
CA PRO A 29 2.87 10.52 18.13
C PRO A 29 2.43 9.05 18.15
N GLY A 30 1.95 8.59 19.31
CA GLY A 30 1.31 7.28 19.43
C GLY A 30 0.07 7.13 18.51
N PRO A 31 -0.46 5.91 18.33
CA PRO A 31 -1.66 5.70 17.53
C PRO A 31 -2.83 6.55 18.02
N GLY A 32 -3.50 7.26 17.12
CA GLY A 32 -4.66 8.08 17.43
C GLY A 32 -4.70 9.43 16.71
N PRO A 33 -5.65 10.30 17.08
CA PRO A 33 -5.97 11.52 16.33
C PRO A 33 -4.80 12.50 16.16
N GLU A 34 -3.88 12.56 17.10
CA GLU A 34 -2.71 13.44 17.00
C GLU A 34 -1.75 12.98 15.89
N ARG A 35 -1.55 11.66 15.74
CA ARG A 35 -0.78 11.11 14.63
C ARG A 35 -1.48 11.39 13.32
N ASP A 36 -2.78 11.14 13.24
CA ASP A 36 -3.54 11.33 12.01
C ASP A 36 -3.50 12.79 11.56
N ALA A 37 -3.70 13.74 12.49
CA ALA A 37 -3.58 15.17 12.21
C ALA A 37 -2.18 15.54 11.69
N LEU A 38 -1.11 14.99 12.29
CA LEU A 38 0.26 15.21 11.82
C LEU A 38 0.49 14.63 10.41
N LEU A 39 -0.03 13.45 10.11
CA LEU A 39 0.13 12.81 8.80
C LEU A 39 -0.68 13.52 7.71
N LEU A 40 -1.87 14.02 8.04
CA LEU A 40 -2.68 14.84 7.14
C LEU A 40 -1.97 16.16 6.81
N ASP A 41 -1.46 16.86 7.83
CA ASP A 41 -0.69 18.10 7.68
C ASP A 41 0.59 17.88 6.84
N LEU A 42 1.38 16.85 7.18
CA LEU A 42 2.61 16.48 6.46
C LEU A 42 2.37 16.25 4.96
N MET A 43 1.23 15.66 4.61
CA MET A 43 0.87 15.34 3.24
C MET A 43 0.03 16.41 2.55
N GLY A 44 -0.30 17.51 3.24
CA GLY A 44 -1.12 18.61 2.70
C GLY A 44 -2.55 18.19 2.41
N THR A 45 -3.19 17.48 3.33
CA THR A 45 -4.54 16.90 3.15
C THR A 45 -5.51 17.47 4.18
N PRO A 46 -6.75 17.84 3.81
CA PRO A 46 -7.38 17.62 2.50
C PRO A 46 -7.10 18.75 1.51
N ASP A 47 -6.55 18.39 0.35
CA ASP A 47 -6.38 19.27 -0.81
C ASP A 47 -6.12 18.40 -2.06
N PRO A 48 -6.98 18.45 -3.10
CA PRO A 48 -6.71 17.80 -4.39
C PRO A 48 -5.33 18.13 -4.99
N MET A 49 -4.78 19.30 -4.69
CA MET A 49 -3.46 19.74 -5.15
C MET A 49 -2.32 19.37 -4.19
N GLN A 50 -2.63 19.01 -2.94
CA GLN A 50 -1.67 18.81 -1.85
C GLN A 50 -0.55 19.86 -1.82
N ILE A 51 -0.89 21.12 -2.14
CA ILE A 51 0.10 22.17 -2.44
C ILE A 51 0.90 22.60 -1.21
N ASP A 52 0.30 22.44 -0.03
CA ASP A 52 0.88 22.81 1.26
C ASP A 52 1.44 21.59 2.01
N GLY A 53 1.94 20.59 1.29
CA GLY A 53 2.53 19.39 1.89
C GLY A 53 3.40 18.59 0.94
N LEU A 54 3.81 17.40 1.37
CA LEU A 54 4.69 16.50 0.61
C LEU A 54 3.95 15.52 -0.31
N GLY A 55 2.62 15.56 -0.30
CA GLY A 55 1.78 14.76 -1.18
C GLY A 55 1.98 15.11 -2.65
N GLY A 56 1.68 14.15 -3.52
CA GLY A 56 1.87 14.27 -4.97
C GLY A 56 0.60 14.14 -5.80
N THR A 57 -0.57 14.43 -5.20
CA THR A 57 -1.92 14.44 -5.82
C THR A 57 -2.43 13.11 -6.38
N HIS A 58 -1.65 12.04 -6.21
CA HIS A 58 -2.02 10.68 -6.58
C HIS A 58 -1.86 9.72 -5.41
N SER A 59 -2.66 8.65 -5.40
CA SER A 59 -2.60 7.62 -4.36
C SER A 59 -1.24 6.93 -4.28
N SER A 60 -0.50 6.86 -5.40
CA SER A 60 0.87 6.33 -5.49
C SER A 60 1.93 7.26 -4.85
N THR A 61 1.57 8.49 -4.52
CA THR A 61 2.45 9.54 -4.00
C THR A 61 1.91 10.23 -2.74
N SER A 62 0.75 9.82 -2.24
CA SER A 62 0.23 10.22 -0.92
C SER A 62 0.35 9.05 0.06
N LYS A 63 1.56 8.79 0.53
CA LYS A 63 1.92 7.61 1.32
C LYS A 63 2.96 7.97 2.38
N VAL A 64 2.77 7.45 3.59
CA VAL A 64 3.75 7.59 4.68
C VAL A 64 4.18 6.20 5.16
N MET A 65 5.47 6.06 5.44
CA MET A 65 6.09 4.89 6.04
C MET A 65 6.74 5.29 7.36
N ALA A 66 6.24 4.77 8.47
CA ALA A 66 6.91 4.90 9.77
C ALA A 66 7.77 3.66 10.00
N VAL A 67 9.08 3.83 10.15
CA VAL A 67 10.03 2.72 10.25
C VAL A 67 10.86 2.87 11.53
N GLY A 68 11.08 1.78 12.25
CA GLY A 68 11.88 1.81 13.47
C GLY A 68 12.43 0.45 13.86
N PRO A 69 13.19 0.38 14.97
CA PRO A 69 13.71 -0.86 15.50
C PRO A 69 12.57 -1.85 15.77
N ALA A 70 12.84 -3.14 15.60
CA ALA A 70 11.87 -4.18 15.93
C ALA A 70 11.44 -4.16 17.41
N SER A 71 10.18 -4.49 17.65
CA SER A 71 9.61 -4.75 18.98
C SER A 71 9.46 -6.23 19.31
N GLU A 72 9.88 -7.13 18.41
CA GLU A 72 9.87 -8.59 18.61
C GLU A 72 11.22 -9.25 18.26
N PRO A 73 11.53 -10.41 18.86
CA PRO A 73 12.65 -11.25 18.42
C PRO A 73 12.50 -11.70 16.96
N ASP A 74 13.63 -12.02 16.33
CA ASP A 74 13.72 -12.52 14.94
C ASP A 74 13.18 -11.55 13.87
N VAL A 75 13.06 -10.28 14.22
CA VAL A 75 12.76 -9.15 13.35
C VAL A 75 13.84 -8.10 13.59
N ASP A 76 14.33 -7.47 12.52
CA ASP A 76 15.31 -6.41 12.61
C ASP A 76 14.61 -5.04 12.65
N VAL A 77 13.54 -4.88 11.87
CA VAL A 77 12.85 -3.60 11.65
C VAL A 77 11.34 -3.78 11.62
N ASP A 78 10.64 -2.95 12.39
CA ASP A 78 9.19 -2.77 12.29
C ASP A 78 8.86 -1.60 11.36
N TYR A 79 7.83 -1.77 10.55
CA TYR A 79 7.31 -0.69 9.73
C TYR A 79 5.79 -0.64 9.69
N LEU A 80 5.26 0.58 9.66
CA LEU A 80 3.84 0.89 9.52
C LEU A 80 3.63 1.69 8.23
N PHE A 81 2.71 1.24 7.40
CA PHE A 81 2.23 1.97 6.24
C PHE A 81 0.97 2.76 6.60
N ALA A 82 0.90 4.01 6.11
CA ALA A 82 -0.30 4.84 6.14
C ALA A 82 -0.60 5.33 4.72
N GLN A 83 -1.79 4.99 4.23
CA GLN A 83 -2.38 5.63 3.05
C GLN A 83 -3.05 6.91 3.50
N VAL A 84 -2.57 8.06 3.04
CA VAL A 84 -3.19 9.34 3.35
C VAL A 84 -4.18 9.66 2.23
N GLY A 85 -5.36 10.17 2.59
CA GLY A 85 -6.33 10.71 1.65
C GLY A 85 -5.75 11.89 0.87
N ILE A 86 -6.46 12.33 -0.17
CA ILE A 86 -6.04 13.49 -0.97
C ILE A 86 -7.05 14.61 -0.76
N ASP A 87 -8.30 14.35 -1.11
CA ASP A 87 -9.43 15.26 -0.98
C ASP A 87 -10.24 15.07 0.32
N ALA A 88 -10.01 13.97 1.03
CA ALA A 88 -10.65 13.65 2.31
C ALA A 88 -9.63 13.54 3.45
N PRO A 89 -9.96 14.02 4.68
CA PRO A 89 -9.07 13.98 5.83
C PRO A 89 -9.06 12.60 6.50
N VAL A 90 -8.62 11.58 5.76
CA VAL A 90 -8.60 10.18 6.20
C VAL A 90 -7.16 9.66 6.15
N VAL A 91 -6.77 8.92 7.18
CA VAL A 91 -5.54 8.11 7.18
C VAL A 91 -5.94 6.64 7.35
N ASP A 92 -5.60 5.82 6.37
CA ASP A 92 -5.91 4.39 6.36
C ASP A 92 -4.66 3.55 6.67
N TYR A 93 -4.78 2.73 7.71
CA TYR A 93 -3.76 1.80 8.20
C TYR A 93 -4.12 0.32 7.96
N ALA A 94 -5.19 0.00 7.22
CA ALA A 94 -5.74 -1.34 7.11
C ALA A 94 -4.93 -2.31 6.23
N GLY A 95 -3.84 -1.87 5.61
CA GLY A 95 -3.11 -2.66 4.64
C GLY A 95 -1.62 -2.39 4.58
N ASN A 96 -0.96 -3.01 3.60
CA ASN A 96 0.45 -2.81 3.29
C ASN A 96 0.61 -2.07 1.95
N CYS A 97 1.80 -1.54 1.68
CA CYS A 97 2.22 -1.07 0.37
C CYS A 97 3.47 -1.83 -0.09
N GLY A 98 3.29 -2.88 -0.89
CA GLY A 98 4.41 -3.71 -1.36
C GLY A 98 5.47 -2.94 -2.16
N ASN A 99 5.05 -1.89 -2.89
CA ASN A 99 5.97 -0.96 -3.54
C ASN A 99 6.93 -0.30 -2.54
N LEU A 100 6.41 0.27 -1.45
CA LEU A 100 7.24 0.96 -0.45
C LEU A 100 7.97 -0.03 0.48
N THR A 101 7.47 -1.25 0.68
CA THR A 101 8.24 -2.33 1.33
C THR A 101 9.62 -2.50 0.70
N ALA A 102 9.75 -2.37 -0.63
CA ALA A 102 11.03 -2.43 -1.33
C ALA A 102 12.04 -1.34 -0.95
N ALA A 103 11.60 -0.24 -0.33
CA ALA A 103 12.48 0.80 0.18
C ALA A 103 12.73 0.72 1.70
N VAL A 104 11.98 -0.10 2.45
CA VAL A 104 12.13 -0.19 3.92
C VAL A 104 13.49 -0.75 4.31
N GLY A 105 13.93 -1.84 3.68
CA GLY A 105 15.26 -2.41 3.96
C GLY A 105 16.39 -1.44 3.63
N HIS A 106 16.28 -0.70 2.52
CA HIS A 106 17.22 0.34 2.14
C HIS A 106 17.28 1.47 3.18
N TYR A 107 16.11 1.98 3.58
CA TYR A 107 15.98 3.00 4.61
C TYR A 107 16.58 2.55 5.95
N ALA A 108 16.35 1.30 6.33
CA ALA A 108 16.87 0.74 7.59
C ALA A 108 18.40 0.68 7.64
N VAL A 109 19.06 0.30 6.54
CA VAL A 109 20.53 0.33 6.44
C VAL A 109 21.04 1.76 6.55
N ASP A 110 20.46 2.70 5.80
CA ASP A 110 20.92 4.09 5.77
C ASP A 110 20.69 4.85 7.07
N GLU A 111 19.62 4.52 7.81
CA GLU A 111 19.32 5.12 9.12
C GLU A 111 20.03 4.41 10.29
N GLY A 112 20.77 3.33 10.01
CA GLY A 112 21.54 2.58 11.00
C GLY A 112 20.69 1.74 11.95
N PHE A 113 19.53 1.27 11.50
CA PHE A 113 18.71 0.32 12.26
C PHE A 113 19.24 -1.11 12.18
N VAL A 114 20.05 -1.40 11.16
CA VAL A 114 20.72 -2.69 10.96
C VAL A 114 22.17 -2.48 10.57
N ASP A 115 23.03 -3.39 11.01
CA ASP A 115 24.43 -3.39 10.58
C ASP A 115 24.52 -3.78 9.10
N ALA A 116 25.27 -2.99 8.34
CA ALA A 116 25.49 -3.21 6.93
C ALA A 116 26.45 -4.39 6.70
N VAL A 117 26.03 -5.39 5.93
CA VAL A 117 26.86 -6.55 5.55
C VAL A 117 26.99 -6.59 4.03
N GLU A 118 28.21 -6.48 3.53
CA GLU A 118 28.48 -6.54 2.10
C GLU A 118 28.56 -7.98 1.57
N PRO A 119 28.17 -8.22 0.30
CA PRO A 119 27.64 -7.26 -0.67
C PRO A 119 26.11 -7.07 -0.57
N VAL A 120 25.44 -7.86 0.28
CA VAL A 120 23.98 -7.86 0.44
C VAL A 120 23.65 -8.02 1.92
N THR A 121 22.94 -7.05 2.48
CA THR A 121 22.35 -7.14 3.82
C THR A 121 20.99 -7.78 3.72
N ALA A 122 20.78 -8.88 4.44
CA ALA A 122 19.46 -9.48 4.63
C ALA A 122 18.78 -8.81 5.82
N VAL A 123 17.62 -8.19 5.60
CA VAL A 123 16.87 -7.43 6.61
C VAL A 123 15.51 -8.09 6.85
N ARG A 124 15.24 -8.53 8.07
CA ARG A 124 13.97 -9.10 8.51
C ARG A 124 13.02 -7.97 8.91
N LEU A 125 12.04 -7.74 8.08
CA LEU A 125 11.03 -6.71 8.27
C LEU A 125 9.75 -7.31 8.83
N ARG A 126 9.04 -6.56 9.66
CA ARG A 126 7.66 -6.87 10.02
C ARG A 126 6.75 -5.69 9.74
N ASN A 127 5.69 -5.96 9.00
CA ASN A 127 4.64 -4.99 8.74
C ASN A 127 3.68 -4.93 9.96
N LEU A 128 3.55 -3.78 10.60
CA LEU A 128 2.69 -3.59 11.76
C LEU A 128 1.18 -3.51 11.41
N ASN A 129 0.83 -3.24 10.16
CA ASN A 129 -0.56 -3.24 9.70
C ASN A 129 -1.17 -4.65 9.61
N THR A 130 -0.34 -5.63 9.25
CA THR A 130 -0.77 -6.99 8.84
C THR A 130 -0.07 -8.12 9.57
N GLY A 131 1.02 -7.83 10.30
CA GLY A 131 1.87 -8.84 10.92
C GLY A 131 2.78 -9.62 9.94
N VAL A 132 2.65 -9.40 8.63
CA VAL A 132 3.43 -10.12 7.62
C VAL A 132 4.92 -9.80 7.76
N ARG A 133 5.73 -10.86 7.76
CA ARG A 133 7.19 -10.78 7.79
C ARG A 133 7.75 -10.80 6.37
N VAL A 134 8.78 -10.00 6.13
CA VAL A 134 9.44 -9.88 4.83
C VAL A 134 10.95 -9.98 5.01
N LEU A 135 11.62 -10.82 4.22
CA LEU A 135 13.07 -10.82 4.12
C LEU A 135 13.48 -9.96 2.93
N ALA A 136 14.08 -8.80 3.19
CA ALA A 136 14.58 -7.90 2.16
C ALA A 136 16.08 -8.10 1.95
N HIS A 137 16.49 -8.34 0.71
CA HIS A 137 17.90 -8.45 0.31
C HIS A 137 18.36 -7.14 -0.30
N VAL A 138 19.09 -6.36 0.49
CA VAL A 138 19.49 -4.99 0.15
C VAL A 138 20.95 -5.00 -0.30
N PRO A 139 21.26 -4.64 -1.56
CA PRO A 139 22.64 -4.48 -1.99
C PRO A 139 23.32 -3.33 -1.23
N VAL A 140 24.54 -3.57 -0.75
CA VAL A 140 25.31 -2.63 0.09
C VAL A 140 26.74 -2.51 -0.42
N ALA A 141 27.28 -1.29 -0.35
CA ALA A 141 28.70 -1.02 -0.53
C ALA A 141 29.12 0.19 0.32
N GLU A 142 30.34 0.16 0.84
CA GLU A 142 30.90 1.20 1.72
C GLU A 142 30.01 1.45 2.94
N GLY A 143 29.38 0.38 3.46
CA GLY A 143 28.46 0.44 4.60
C GLY A 143 27.14 1.17 4.34
N ARG A 144 26.77 1.42 3.07
CA ARG A 144 25.55 2.13 2.66
C ARG A 144 24.70 1.27 1.73
N ALA A 145 23.38 1.49 1.71
CA ALA A 145 22.52 0.83 0.74
C ALA A 145 22.74 1.40 -0.67
N LEU A 146 22.88 0.52 -1.66
CA LEU A 146 23.02 0.94 -3.06
C LEU A 146 21.67 1.39 -3.61
N SER A 147 21.63 2.60 -4.17
CA SER A 147 20.49 3.11 -4.94
C SER A 147 20.66 2.88 -6.45
N ALA A 148 21.89 2.98 -6.94
CA ALA A 148 22.22 2.80 -8.35
C ALA A 148 22.41 1.32 -8.70
N GLY A 149 22.05 0.95 -9.93
CA GLY A 149 22.19 -0.40 -10.46
C GLY A 149 21.65 -0.49 -11.89
N SER A 150 21.52 -1.70 -12.39
CA SER A 150 21.08 -1.98 -13.78
C SER A 150 19.68 -2.58 -13.88
N GLN A 151 18.97 -2.76 -12.75
CA GLN A 151 17.65 -3.37 -12.75
C GLN A 151 16.58 -2.37 -13.22
N TRP A 152 15.76 -2.82 -14.17
CA TRP A 152 14.61 -2.07 -14.67
C TRP A 152 13.31 -2.64 -14.09
N ILE A 153 12.33 -1.77 -13.85
CA ILE A 153 10.96 -2.16 -13.54
C ILE A 153 10.00 -1.29 -14.38
N ALA A 154 8.88 -1.86 -14.82
CA ALA A 154 7.89 -1.12 -15.58
C ALA A 154 7.36 0.09 -14.79
N GLY A 155 7.20 1.23 -15.46
CA GLY A 155 6.74 2.47 -14.84
C GLY A 155 7.82 3.35 -14.19
N VAL A 156 9.09 2.93 -14.19
CA VAL A 156 10.22 3.75 -13.71
C VAL A 156 11.18 4.05 -14.86
N PRO A 157 11.52 5.33 -15.13
CA PRO A 157 12.29 5.72 -16.32
C PRO A 157 13.81 5.50 -16.20
N THR A 158 14.29 5.13 -15.01
CA THR A 158 15.73 4.92 -14.74
C THR A 158 15.95 3.59 -14.02
N PRO A 159 17.08 2.91 -14.26
CA PRO A 159 17.39 1.69 -13.54
C PRO A 159 17.83 1.98 -12.10
N GLY A 160 17.86 0.94 -11.27
CA GLY A 160 18.33 1.03 -9.88
C GLY A 160 18.94 -0.28 -9.39
N ALA A 161 19.33 -0.31 -8.11
CA ALA A 161 19.72 -1.54 -7.45
C ALA A 161 18.53 -2.51 -7.32
N ALA A 162 18.77 -3.80 -7.52
CA ALA A 162 17.75 -4.83 -7.34
C ALA A 162 17.61 -5.16 -5.85
N ILE A 163 16.44 -4.89 -5.28
CA ILE A 163 16.09 -5.30 -3.91
C ILE A 163 15.05 -6.42 -4.02
N TRP A 164 15.42 -7.61 -3.55
CA TRP A 164 14.54 -8.78 -3.56
C TRP A 164 13.82 -8.88 -2.23
N ASN A 165 12.50 -8.98 -2.26
CA ASN A 165 11.67 -9.14 -1.07
C ASN A 165 11.00 -10.51 -1.10
N GLU A 166 11.20 -11.30 -0.05
CA GLU A 166 10.48 -12.54 0.19
C GLU A 166 9.41 -12.29 1.24
N TYR A 167 8.14 -12.42 0.86
CA TYR A 167 7.03 -12.35 1.81
C TYR A 167 6.85 -13.73 2.45
N LEU A 168 7.10 -13.82 3.75
CA LEU A 168 7.12 -15.07 4.50
C LEU A 168 5.70 -15.37 5.01
N ASP A 169 5.18 -16.55 4.65
CA ASP A 169 3.84 -17.04 4.98
C ASP A 169 2.72 -15.98 4.85
N PRO A 170 2.56 -15.34 3.67
CA PRO A 170 1.75 -14.12 3.53
C PRO A 170 0.24 -14.34 3.53
N ALA A 171 -0.22 -15.59 3.53
CA ALA A 171 -1.64 -15.93 3.41
C ALA A 171 -2.41 -15.59 4.69
N GLY A 172 -3.62 -15.04 4.54
CA GLY A 172 -4.48 -14.72 5.68
C GLY A 172 -3.99 -13.52 6.50
N SER A 173 -3.24 -12.61 5.87
CA SER A 173 -2.60 -11.46 6.53
C SER A 173 -3.56 -10.53 7.29
N VAL A 174 -4.84 -10.51 6.90
CA VAL A 174 -5.85 -9.59 7.45
C VAL A 174 -7.05 -10.35 8.05
N PHE A 175 -7.39 -11.52 7.49
CA PHE A 175 -8.55 -12.32 7.87
C PHE A 175 -8.20 -13.72 8.38
N GLY A 176 -6.91 -14.05 8.51
CA GLY A 176 -6.42 -15.32 9.06
C GLY A 176 -6.55 -16.54 8.15
N THR A 177 -7.03 -16.37 6.91
CA THR A 177 -7.14 -17.46 5.92
C THR A 177 -6.93 -16.93 4.51
N LEU A 178 -6.43 -17.78 3.61
CA LEU A 178 -6.23 -17.47 2.20
C LEU A 178 -7.53 -17.03 1.50
N PHE A 179 -8.64 -17.69 1.85
CA PHE A 179 -9.98 -17.44 1.29
C PHE A 179 -10.92 -16.98 2.41
N PRO A 180 -10.97 -15.67 2.71
CA PRO A 180 -11.75 -15.13 3.83
C PRO A 180 -13.25 -15.41 3.76
N THR A 181 -13.77 -15.74 2.59
CA THR A 181 -15.18 -16.07 2.38
C THR A 181 -15.45 -17.57 2.22
N GLY A 182 -14.45 -18.41 2.50
CA GLY A 182 -14.58 -19.86 2.59
C GLY A 182 -14.31 -20.63 1.29
N GLY A 183 -14.05 -19.95 0.16
CA GLY A 183 -13.75 -20.62 -1.11
C GLY A 183 -13.02 -19.74 -2.12
N PRO A 184 -12.46 -20.36 -3.18
CA PRO A 184 -11.68 -19.65 -4.20
C PRO A 184 -12.53 -18.78 -5.13
N ARG A 185 -13.85 -19.00 -5.18
CA ARG A 185 -14.79 -18.24 -6.00
C ARG A 185 -16.12 -18.14 -5.28
N GLU A 186 -16.74 -16.98 -5.37
CA GLU A 186 -18.12 -16.76 -4.99
C GLU A 186 -18.82 -15.81 -5.98
N SER A 187 -20.10 -15.61 -5.78
CA SER A 187 -20.90 -14.67 -6.55
C SER A 187 -21.48 -13.64 -5.59
N VAL A 188 -21.28 -12.34 -5.84
CA VAL A 188 -21.75 -11.25 -4.97
C VAL A 188 -22.88 -10.46 -5.64
N PRO A 189 -23.90 -10.00 -4.89
CA PRO A 189 -24.96 -9.15 -5.44
C PRO A 189 -24.44 -7.73 -5.70
N VAL A 190 -24.71 -7.20 -6.89
CA VAL A 190 -24.37 -5.83 -7.30
C VAL A 190 -25.58 -5.24 -8.03
N GLY A 191 -26.35 -4.41 -7.33
CA GLY A 191 -27.67 -3.96 -7.82
C GLY A 191 -28.61 -5.15 -8.04
N SER A 192 -29.17 -5.26 -9.25
CA SER A 192 -30.01 -6.40 -9.65
C SER A 192 -29.22 -7.58 -10.25
N ALA A 193 -27.92 -7.42 -10.46
CA ALA A 193 -27.06 -8.43 -11.06
C ALA A 193 -26.25 -9.20 -10.00
N ARG A 194 -25.61 -10.27 -10.43
CA ARG A 194 -24.58 -10.97 -9.66
C ARG A 194 -23.26 -10.94 -10.42
N VAL A 195 -22.18 -10.81 -9.68
CA VAL A 195 -20.82 -10.73 -10.23
C VAL A 195 -19.97 -11.80 -9.57
N ASP A 196 -19.27 -12.59 -10.38
CA ASP A 196 -18.40 -13.63 -9.85
C ASP A 196 -17.04 -13.05 -9.48
N VAL A 197 -16.60 -13.35 -8.27
CA VAL A 197 -15.38 -12.78 -7.68
C VAL A 197 -14.55 -13.88 -7.02
N SER A 198 -13.25 -13.65 -6.95
CA SER A 198 -12.34 -14.39 -6.08
C SER A 198 -11.76 -13.42 -5.06
N ILE A 199 -12.05 -13.62 -3.77
CA ILE A 199 -11.52 -12.75 -2.71
C ILE A 199 -10.37 -13.49 -2.04
N VAL A 200 -9.16 -12.98 -2.20
CA VAL A 200 -7.91 -13.61 -1.77
C VAL A 200 -7.19 -12.69 -0.79
N ASP A 201 -6.78 -13.22 0.35
CA ASP A 201 -5.99 -12.50 1.35
C ASP A 201 -4.56 -13.04 1.37
N VAL A 202 -3.67 -12.36 0.65
CA VAL A 202 -2.22 -12.62 0.63
C VAL A 202 -1.51 -11.30 0.67
N THR A 203 -0.84 -10.97 1.78
CA THR A 203 -0.26 -9.65 2.12
C THR A 203 -1.24 -8.48 2.24
N HIS A 204 -2.34 -8.52 1.48
CA HIS A 204 -3.46 -7.58 1.49
C HIS A 204 -4.67 -8.23 0.80
N PRO A 205 -5.90 -7.99 1.25
CA PRO A 205 -7.10 -8.54 0.60
C PRO A 205 -7.37 -7.93 -0.78
N VAL A 206 -7.50 -8.79 -1.80
CA VAL A 206 -7.81 -8.41 -3.18
C VAL A 206 -9.02 -9.20 -3.67
N ALA A 207 -10.00 -8.49 -4.22
CA ALA A 207 -11.10 -9.04 -4.98
C ALA A 207 -10.72 -9.03 -6.47
N PHE A 208 -10.64 -10.22 -7.08
CA PHE A 208 -10.45 -10.39 -8.51
C PHE A 208 -11.80 -10.60 -9.17
N VAL A 209 -12.04 -9.89 -10.27
CA VAL A 209 -13.25 -10.00 -11.09
C VAL A 209 -12.87 -10.04 -12.56
N TRP A 210 -13.66 -10.73 -13.39
CA TRP A 210 -13.45 -10.68 -14.83
C TRP A 210 -13.72 -9.28 -15.37
N ALA A 211 -12.83 -8.77 -16.21
CA ALA A 211 -13.02 -7.50 -16.90
C ALA A 211 -14.34 -7.47 -17.67
N ALA A 212 -14.71 -8.60 -18.32
CA ALA A 212 -15.95 -8.74 -19.06
C ALA A 212 -17.20 -8.54 -18.18
N ASP A 213 -17.16 -8.98 -16.91
CA ASP A 213 -18.25 -8.79 -15.94
C ASP A 213 -18.37 -7.32 -15.48
N ALA A 214 -17.35 -6.50 -15.73
CA ALA A 214 -17.37 -5.05 -15.60
C ALA A 214 -17.65 -4.30 -16.93
N GLY A 215 -17.79 -5.03 -18.04
CA GLY A 215 -17.96 -4.47 -19.38
C GLY A 215 -16.66 -3.92 -19.98
N LEU A 216 -15.53 -4.54 -19.66
CA LEU A 216 -14.18 -4.16 -20.06
C LEU A 216 -13.45 -5.33 -20.74
N ALA A 217 -12.48 -5.01 -21.57
CA ALA A 217 -11.63 -5.96 -22.27
C ALA A 217 -10.37 -6.33 -21.47
N GLY A 218 -9.93 -5.49 -20.52
CA GLY A 218 -8.79 -5.74 -19.63
C GLY A 218 -7.46 -5.15 -20.11
N HIS A 219 -7.46 -4.39 -21.21
CA HIS A 219 -6.28 -3.70 -21.75
C HIS A 219 -6.49 -2.17 -21.85
N GLU A 220 -7.52 -1.65 -21.19
CA GLU A 220 -7.80 -0.22 -21.13
C GLU A 220 -6.67 0.55 -20.44
N ARG A 221 -6.44 1.77 -20.92
CA ARG A 221 -5.48 2.71 -20.35
C ARG A 221 -6.09 3.44 -19.15
N PRO A 222 -5.27 3.96 -18.21
CA PRO A 222 -5.76 4.72 -17.06
C PRO A 222 -6.74 5.85 -17.40
N ALA A 223 -6.49 6.59 -18.49
CA ALA A 223 -7.38 7.68 -18.91
C ALA A 223 -8.75 7.18 -19.40
N GLU A 224 -8.81 6.01 -20.05
CA GLU A 224 -10.05 5.41 -20.55
C GLU A 224 -10.93 4.91 -19.41
N LEU A 225 -10.31 4.42 -18.34
CA LEU A 225 -10.99 4.01 -17.11
C LEU A 225 -11.43 5.23 -16.28
N ASN A 226 -10.50 6.13 -15.98
CA ASN A 226 -10.74 7.26 -15.08
C ASN A 226 -11.68 8.31 -15.68
N GLY A 227 -11.78 8.39 -17.00
CA GLY A 227 -12.70 9.30 -17.70
C GLY A 227 -14.16 8.84 -17.72
N ARG A 228 -14.51 7.71 -17.07
CA ARG A 228 -15.86 7.11 -17.12
C ARG A 228 -16.49 7.00 -15.73
N PRO A 229 -17.16 8.05 -15.22
CA PRO A 229 -17.75 8.06 -13.88
C PRO A 229 -18.69 6.88 -13.60
N GLU A 230 -19.54 6.52 -14.57
CA GLU A 230 -20.47 5.39 -14.44
C GLU A 230 -19.75 4.04 -14.28
N LEU A 231 -18.61 3.87 -14.95
CA LEU A 231 -17.79 2.69 -14.80
C LEU A 231 -17.15 2.66 -13.41
N LEU A 232 -16.58 3.77 -12.96
CA LEU A 232 -15.97 3.88 -11.63
C LEU A 232 -17.00 3.59 -10.52
N ALA A 233 -18.22 4.12 -10.64
CA ALA A 233 -19.32 3.84 -9.73
C ALA A 233 -19.69 2.34 -9.70
N ARG A 234 -19.73 1.69 -10.87
CA ARG A 234 -19.96 0.23 -10.96
C ARG A 234 -18.84 -0.57 -10.31
N LEU A 235 -17.57 -0.21 -10.57
CA LEU A 235 -16.41 -0.86 -9.97
C LEU A 235 -16.43 -0.72 -8.44
N GLU A 236 -16.77 0.47 -7.94
CA GLU A 236 -16.90 0.72 -6.51
C GLU A 236 -18.06 -0.07 -5.90
N ALA A 237 -19.19 -0.21 -6.60
CA ALA A 237 -20.29 -1.06 -6.13
C ALA A 237 -19.89 -2.56 -6.04
N ILE A 238 -19.10 -3.07 -7.00
CA ILE A 238 -18.54 -4.43 -6.95
C ILE A 238 -17.61 -4.57 -5.73
N ARG A 239 -16.68 -3.60 -5.55
CA ARG A 239 -15.73 -3.59 -4.44
C ARG A 239 -16.45 -3.50 -3.09
N GLY A 240 -17.47 -2.65 -2.98
CA GLY A 240 -18.30 -2.47 -1.79
C GLY A 240 -19.07 -3.74 -1.44
N ALA A 241 -19.63 -4.45 -2.43
CA ALA A 241 -20.24 -5.75 -2.21
C ALA A 241 -19.23 -6.77 -1.64
N CYS A 242 -17.99 -6.77 -2.13
CA CYS A 242 -16.92 -7.60 -1.57
C CYS A 242 -16.55 -7.16 -0.13
N ALA A 243 -16.52 -5.86 0.16
CA ALA A 243 -16.27 -5.34 1.51
C ALA A 243 -17.36 -5.77 2.51
N VAL A 244 -18.63 -5.79 2.10
CA VAL A 244 -19.74 -6.35 2.89
C VAL A 244 -19.51 -7.84 3.15
N ARG A 245 -19.11 -8.61 2.13
CA ARG A 245 -18.82 -10.05 2.29
C ARG A 245 -17.69 -10.33 3.28
N LEU A 246 -16.71 -9.43 3.34
CA LEU A 246 -15.60 -9.46 4.28
C LEU A 246 -15.95 -8.92 5.68
N GLY A 247 -17.19 -8.48 5.90
CA GLY A 247 -17.63 -7.91 7.18
C GLY A 247 -16.97 -6.57 7.52
N ARG A 248 -16.43 -5.85 6.52
CA ARG A 248 -15.76 -4.55 6.72
C ARG A 248 -16.74 -3.39 6.84
N VAL A 249 -17.88 -3.50 6.18
CA VAL A 249 -18.95 -2.51 6.19
C VAL A 249 -20.31 -3.21 6.20
N GLY A 250 -21.33 -2.54 6.71
CA GLY A 250 -22.70 -3.05 6.71
C GLY A 250 -23.40 -2.90 5.36
N ARG A 251 -23.03 -1.87 4.58
CA ARG A 251 -23.61 -1.58 3.26
C ARG A 251 -22.50 -1.26 2.26
N ALA A 252 -22.75 -1.58 0.99
CA ALA A 252 -21.73 -1.44 -0.06
C ALA A 252 -21.33 0.03 -0.28
N GLU A 253 -22.26 0.96 -0.10
CA GLU A 253 -22.04 2.40 -0.31
C GLU A 253 -21.09 3.01 0.73
N ASP A 254 -21.00 2.39 1.90
CA ASP A 254 -20.15 2.87 3.00
C ASP A 254 -18.67 2.50 2.77
N ALA A 255 -18.40 1.55 1.87
CA ALA A 255 -17.05 1.06 1.61
C ALA A 255 -16.09 2.16 1.14
N ALA A 256 -16.58 3.14 0.36
CA ALA A 256 -15.79 4.25 -0.16
C ALA A 256 -15.31 5.22 0.93
N ALA A 257 -15.93 5.20 2.12
CA ALA A 257 -15.57 6.05 3.25
C ALA A 257 -14.90 5.25 4.37
N GLU A 258 -15.41 4.06 4.66
CA GLU A 258 -15.05 3.28 5.85
C GLU A 258 -14.06 2.14 5.56
N SER A 259 -13.90 1.73 4.30
CA SER A 259 -12.99 0.65 3.92
C SER A 259 -12.34 0.93 2.57
N THR A 260 -11.63 2.05 2.47
CA THR A 260 -11.11 2.60 1.20
C THR A 260 -10.07 1.72 0.53
N THR A 261 -9.33 0.90 1.29
CA THR A 261 -8.29 0.02 0.74
C THR A 261 -8.60 -1.47 0.82
N VAL A 262 -9.60 -1.90 1.59
CA VAL A 262 -9.91 -3.32 1.81
C VAL A 262 -11.32 -3.68 1.32
N PRO A 263 -11.49 -4.60 0.35
CA PRO A 263 -10.43 -5.15 -0.49
C PRO A 263 -10.04 -4.14 -1.58
N ARG A 264 -8.87 -4.35 -2.21
CA ARG A 264 -8.59 -3.78 -3.53
C ARG A 264 -9.38 -4.55 -4.58
N LEU A 265 -9.78 -3.89 -5.67
CA LEU A 265 -10.40 -4.54 -6.82
C LEU A 265 -9.37 -4.67 -7.95
N VAL A 266 -9.23 -5.86 -8.51
CA VAL A 266 -8.41 -6.14 -9.69
C VAL A 266 -9.28 -6.77 -10.76
N LEU A 267 -9.23 -6.19 -11.96
CA LEU A 267 -9.85 -6.75 -13.15
C LEU A 267 -8.87 -7.70 -13.82
N VAL A 268 -9.32 -8.89 -14.18
CA VAL A 268 -8.53 -9.87 -14.93
C VAL A 268 -9.20 -10.20 -16.25
N ALA A 269 -8.40 -10.37 -17.30
CA ALA A 269 -8.84 -10.84 -18.60
C ALA A 269 -7.95 -11.99 -19.05
N ARG A 270 -8.44 -12.79 -20.00
CA ARG A 270 -7.57 -13.72 -20.71
C ARG A 270 -6.60 -12.92 -21.56
N ASP A 271 -5.39 -13.42 -21.67
CA ASP A 271 -4.43 -12.87 -22.61
C ASP A 271 -5.04 -12.88 -24.02
N ALA A 272 -4.99 -11.74 -24.70
CA ALA A 272 -5.48 -11.59 -26.06
C ALA A 272 -4.49 -12.20 -27.08
N GLY A 273 -3.25 -12.46 -26.67
CA GLY A 273 -2.23 -13.15 -27.47
C GLY A 273 -1.59 -12.30 -28.57
N ASP A 274 -1.45 -10.99 -28.35
CA ASP A 274 -0.76 -10.08 -29.27
C ASP A 274 0.78 -10.14 -29.14
#